data_AF-A0A7J9GEA9-F1
#
_entry.id   AF-A0A7J9GEA9-F1
#
_cell.length_a   1.000
_cell.length_b   1.000
_cell.length_c   1.000
_cell.angle_alpha   90.00
_cell.angle_beta   90.00
_cell.angle_gamma   90.00
#
_symmetry.space_group_name_H-M   'P 1'
#
loop_
_entity.id
_entity.type
_entity.pdbx_description
1 polymer ?
#
loop_
_entity_poly.entity_id
_entity_poly.type
_entity_poly.pdbx_seq_one_letter_code
_entity_poly.pdbx_strand_id
1 'polypeptide(L)'
;MHGGIGRSINHVEQIENLQRPITMEAGSIVLMDLLWSDPTENDSVEGLRPNARGPGLVTFGPDRVMEFCNNNDLQLIVRAHECVMDGFERFAQGHLITLFSATNYCGTANNAGAILVLGRDLVVVPKLIHPLPPAMSSPEASSERHIEDTWMQV
;
A
#
# COMPACT_ATOMS: atom_id res chain seq x y z
N MET A 1 -10.60 -2.36 -1.84
CA MET A 1 -9.97 -3.72 -1.84
C MET A 1 -8.54 -3.63 -1.34
N HIS A 2 -7.79 -4.73 -1.19
CA HIS A 2 -6.37 -4.66 -0.74
C HIS A 2 -5.41 -4.59 -1.93
N GLY A 3 -5.42 -5.64 -2.76
CA GLY A 3 -4.76 -5.81 -4.05
C GLY A 3 -5.36 -4.88 -5.11
N GLY A 4 -5.89 -5.46 -6.17
CA GLY A 4 -6.56 -4.73 -7.23
C GLY A 4 -7.50 -5.63 -8.01
N ILE A 5 -7.87 -5.20 -9.21
CA ILE A 5 -8.75 -5.95 -10.10
C ILE A 5 -7.99 -7.05 -10.88
N GLY A 6 -6.68 -6.88 -11.04
CA GLY A 6 -5.81 -7.83 -11.72
C GLY A 6 -6.31 -8.23 -13.11
N ARG A 7 -6.18 -9.52 -13.44
CA ARG A 7 -6.53 -10.05 -14.77
C ARG A 7 -7.98 -10.51 -14.86
N SER A 8 -8.59 -10.89 -13.75
CA SER A 8 -9.81 -11.70 -13.75
C SER A 8 -11.07 -10.96 -13.31
N ILE A 9 -10.94 -9.81 -12.64
CA ILE A 9 -12.08 -9.11 -12.05
C ILE A 9 -12.52 -7.98 -12.98
N ASN A 10 -13.64 -8.18 -13.68
CA ASN A 10 -14.27 -7.20 -14.56
C ASN A 10 -15.58 -6.66 -13.96
N HIS A 11 -16.21 -7.43 -13.07
CA HIS A 11 -17.51 -7.16 -12.49
C HIS A 11 -17.52 -7.40 -10.97
N VAL A 12 -18.23 -6.58 -10.20
CA VAL A 12 -18.32 -6.66 -8.73
C VAL A 12 -18.94 -7.99 -8.29
N GLU A 13 -19.88 -8.52 -9.07
CA GLU A 13 -20.57 -9.79 -8.83
C GLU A 13 -19.59 -10.97 -8.74
N GLN A 14 -18.43 -10.89 -9.41
CA GLN A 14 -17.40 -11.93 -9.30
C GLN A 14 -16.81 -12.02 -7.89
N ILE A 15 -16.76 -10.89 -7.16
CA ILE A 15 -16.33 -10.82 -5.77
C ILE A 15 -17.47 -11.29 -4.85
N GLU A 16 -18.71 -10.88 -5.12
CA GLU A 16 -19.88 -11.26 -4.32
C GLU A 16 -20.14 -12.76 -4.32
N ASN A 17 -19.87 -13.43 -5.45
CA ASN A 17 -20.07 -14.87 -5.60
C ASN A 17 -18.98 -15.73 -4.94
N LEU A 18 -17.93 -15.13 -4.37
CA LEU A 18 -16.88 -15.87 -3.68
C LEU A 18 -17.44 -16.59 -2.44
N GLN A 19 -17.47 -17.92 -2.51
CA GLN A 19 -17.92 -18.76 -1.41
C GLN A 19 -16.91 -18.74 -0.26
N ARG A 20 -17.42 -18.57 0.96
CA ARG A 20 -16.62 -18.55 2.19
C ARG A 20 -17.04 -19.73 3.09
N PRO A 21 -16.11 -20.38 3.82
CA PRO A 21 -14.69 -20.05 3.93
C PRO A 21 -13.89 -20.42 2.66
N ILE A 22 -12.87 -19.62 2.34
CA ILE A 22 -12.00 -19.91 1.20
C ILE A 22 -10.89 -20.85 1.67
N THR A 23 -10.75 -22.01 1.02
CA THR A 23 -9.64 -22.93 1.28
C THR A 23 -8.43 -22.53 0.42
N MET A 24 -7.21 -22.75 0.91
CA MET A 24 -5.98 -22.41 0.17
C MET A 24 -5.85 -23.17 -1.16
N GLU A 25 -6.40 -24.38 -1.23
CA GLU A 25 -6.46 -25.21 -2.44
C GLU A 25 -7.45 -24.64 -3.48
N ALA A 26 -8.46 -23.90 -3.01
CA ALA A 26 -9.43 -23.19 -3.83
C ALA A 26 -9.02 -21.74 -4.12
N GLY A 27 -7.74 -21.40 -3.97
CA GLY A 27 -7.18 -20.08 -4.25
C GLY A 27 -7.48 -19.63 -5.68
N SER A 28 -8.67 -19.06 -5.87
CA SER A 28 -9.17 -18.57 -7.14
C SER A 28 -8.26 -17.45 -7.64
N ILE A 29 -8.08 -17.37 -8.95
CA ILE A 29 -7.39 -16.25 -9.61
C ILE A 29 -8.00 -14.91 -9.16
N VAL A 30 -9.31 -14.87 -8.90
CA VAL A 30 -10.02 -13.69 -8.35
C VAL A 30 -9.46 -13.31 -6.98
N LEU A 31 -9.26 -14.28 -6.09
CA LEU A 31 -8.70 -14.00 -4.76
C LEU A 31 -7.25 -13.52 -4.85
N MET A 32 -6.46 -14.15 -5.74
CA MET A 32 -5.07 -13.74 -5.97
C MET A 32 -5.00 -12.31 -6.49
N ASP A 33 -5.81 -11.95 -7.49
CA ASP A 33 -5.86 -10.59 -8.02
C ASP A 33 -6.34 -9.59 -6.95
N LEU A 34 -7.40 -9.92 -6.21
CA LEU A 34 -8.01 -9.07 -5.18
C LEU A 34 -7.03 -8.72 -4.03
N LEU A 35 -6.04 -9.57 -3.79
CA LEU A 35 -5.08 -9.42 -2.69
C LEU A 35 -3.68 -9.01 -3.14
N TRP A 36 -3.24 -9.39 -4.34
CA TRP A 36 -1.82 -9.33 -4.73
C TRP A 36 -1.54 -8.63 -6.06
N SER A 37 -2.56 -8.22 -6.81
CA SER A 37 -2.32 -7.40 -8.01
C SER A 37 -2.05 -5.94 -7.66
N ASP A 38 -1.32 -5.25 -8.54
CA ASP A 38 -0.98 -3.83 -8.44
C ASP A 38 -1.33 -3.07 -9.74
N PRO A 39 -1.56 -1.76 -9.68
CA PRO A 39 -1.47 -0.93 -10.88
C PRO A 39 -0.08 -1.02 -11.53
N THR A 40 0.03 -0.62 -12.80
CA THR A 40 1.31 -0.45 -13.48
C THR A 40 2.06 0.77 -12.95
N GLU A 41 3.32 0.93 -13.34
CA GLU A 41 4.22 1.95 -12.75
C GLU A 41 3.76 3.40 -13.00
N ASN A 42 2.92 3.63 -14.01
CA ASN A 42 2.30 4.92 -14.33
C ASN A 42 1.19 4.76 -15.39
N ASP A 43 0.42 5.85 -15.59
CA ASP A 43 -0.70 5.92 -16.52
C ASP A 43 -0.34 5.77 -18.01
N SER A 44 0.95 5.71 -18.40
CA SER A 44 1.34 5.44 -19.80
C SER A 44 1.42 3.95 -20.14
N VAL A 45 1.30 3.08 -19.14
CA VAL A 45 1.45 1.64 -19.27
C VAL A 45 0.10 0.94 -19.17
N GLU A 46 -0.46 0.59 -20.33
CA GLU A 46 -1.73 -0.13 -20.46
C GLU A 46 -1.59 -1.66 -20.41
N GLY A 47 -2.71 -2.34 -20.18
CA GLY A 47 -2.86 -3.79 -20.25
C GLY A 47 -2.38 -4.52 -19.01
N LEU A 48 -2.04 -5.81 -19.17
CA LEU A 48 -1.53 -6.65 -18.09
C LEU A 48 -0.03 -6.87 -18.25
N ARG A 49 0.72 -6.87 -17.15
CA ARG A 49 2.13 -7.26 -17.12
C ARG A 49 2.41 -8.24 -15.98
N PRO A 50 3.49 -9.05 -16.07
CA PRO A 50 3.96 -9.82 -14.93
C PRO A 50 4.32 -8.90 -13.75
N ASN A 51 3.97 -9.30 -12.54
CA ASN A 51 4.31 -8.54 -11.33
C ASN A 51 5.62 -9.05 -10.72
N ALA A 52 6.51 -8.11 -10.35
CA ALA A 52 7.77 -8.40 -9.70
C ALA A 52 7.63 -9.07 -8.31
N ARG A 53 6.44 -9.02 -7.70
CA ARG A 53 6.14 -9.67 -6.41
C ARG A 53 6.23 -11.19 -6.44
N GLY A 54 6.02 -11.83 -7.59
CA GLY A 54 6.11 -13.28 -7.66
C GLY A 54 5.49 -13.91 -8.90
N PRO A 55 5.77 -15.20 -9.13
CA PRO A 55 5.26 -15.93 -10.28
C PRO A 55 3.74 -15.99 -10.25
N GLY A 56 3.12 -15.75 -11.40
CA GLY A 56 1.67 -15.81 -11.52
C GLY A 56 0.93 -14.60 -10.96
N LEU A 57 1.62 -13.54 -10.49
CA LEU A 57 1.01 -12.26 -10.14
C LEU A 57 1.08 -11.28 -11.32
N VAL A 58 0.16 -10.31 -11.38
CA VAL A 58 0.08 -9.32 -12.47
C VAL A 58 -0.01 -7.90 -11.96
N THR A 59 0.45 -6.97 -12.80
CA THR A 59 0.07 -5.57 -12.73
C THR A 59 -0.97 -5.25 -13.82
N PHE A 60 -1.79 -4.23 -13.61
CA PHE A 60 -2.86 -3.82 -14.52
C PHE A 60 -2.81 -2.31 -14.83
N GLY A 61 -2.99 -1.97 -16.10
CA GLY A 61 -2.95 -0.60 -16.60
C GLY A 61 -4.21 0.22 -16.31
N PRO A 62 -4.16 1.53 -16.62
CA PRO A 62 -5.28 2.43 -16.39
C PRO A 62 -6.49 2.12 -17.27
N ASP A 63 -6.29 1.54 -18.47
CA ASP A 63 -7.33 1.05 -19.36
C ASP A 63 -8.27 0.07 -18.64
N ARG A 64 -7.71 -0.85 -17.86
CA ARG A 64 -8.49 -1.84 -17.10
C ARG A 64 -9.22 -1.21 -15.92
N VAL A 65 -8.64 -0.21 -15.27
CA VAL A 65 -9.31 0.55 -14.20
C VAL A 65 -10.53 1.28 -14.77
N MET A 66 -10.36 1.99 -15.89
CA MET A 66 -11.45 2.71 -16.55
C MET A 66 -12.56 1.76 -17.01
N GLU A 67 -12.20 0.64 -17.62
CA GLU A 67 -13.15 -0.39 -18.04
C GLU A 67 -13.92 -0.96 -16.83
N PHE A 68 -13.24 -1.32 -15.75
CA PHE A 68 -13.89 -1.82 -14.54
C PHE A 68 -14.84 -0.80 -13.93
N CYS A 69 -14.42 0.46 -13.79
CA CYS A 69 -15.27 1.53 -13.27
C CYS A 69 -16.53 1.71 -14.13
N ASN A 70 -16.37 1.76 -15.46
CA ASN A 70 -17.49 1.90 -16.40
C ASN A 70 -18.46 0.71 -16.35
N ASN A 71 -17.94 -0.51 -16.30
CA ASN A 71 -18.75 -1.73 -16.29
C ASN A 71 -19.58 -1.91 -15.01
N ASN A 72 -19.21 -1.22 -13.94
CA ASN A 72 -19.83 -1.39 -12.61
C ASN A 72 -20.48 -0.10 -12.09
N ASP A 73 -20.57 0.94 -12.90
CA ASP A 73 -21.09 2.26 -12.51
C ASP A 73 -20.39 2.83 -11.25
N LEU A 74 -19.05 2.70 -11.22
CA LEU A 74 -18.20 3.16 -10.12
C LEU A 74 -17.34 4.33 -10.57
N GLN A 75 -17.07 5.26 -9.65
CA GLN A 75 -16.19 6.40 -9.91
C GLN A 75 -14.74 6.17 -9.43
N LEU A 76 -14.55 5.26 -8.48
CA LEU A 76 -13.28 5.14 -7.76
C LEU A 76 -13.04 3.74 -7.21
N ILE A 77 -11.83 3.23 -7.44
CA ILE A 77 -11.25 2.09 -6.72
C ILE A 77 -10.33 2.62 -5.62
N VAL A 78 -10.60 2.26 -4.36
CA VAL A 78 -9.66 2.50 -3.26
C VAL A 78 -8.97 1.19 -2.89
N ARG A 79 -7.64 1.20 -2.91
CA ARG A 79 -6.79 0.03 -2.65
C ARG A 79 -5.60 0.33 -1.74
N ALA A 80 -4.87 -0.69 -1.29
CA ALA A 80 -3.74 -0.56 -0.37
C ALA A 80 -2.47 -1.23 -0.90
N HIS A 81 -1.86 -2.17 -0.16
CA HIS A 81 -0.75 -3.07 -0.55
C HIS A 81 0.61 -2.44 -0.93
N GLU A 82 0.63 -1.31 -1.64
CA GLU A 82 1.83 -0.60 -2.05
C GLU A 82 2.17 0.52 -1.07
N CYS A 83 3.43 0.54 -0.62
CA CYS A 83 3.96 1.64 0.16
C CYS A 83 4.24 2.82 -0.77
N VAL A 84 3.45 3.88 -0.66
CA VAL A 84 3.60 5.13 -1.43
C VAL A 84 4.09 6.25 -0.52
N MET A 85 4.89 7.17 -1.07
CA MET A 85 5.67 8.14 -0.27
C MET A 85 4.80 9.05 0.60
N ASP A 86 3.70 9.58 0.05
CA ASP A 86 2.80 10.48 0.78
C ASP A 86 1.67 9.73 1.49
N GLY A 87 1.74 8.40 1.58
CA GLY A 87 0.69 7.57 2.15
C GLY A 87 -0.59 7.48 1.30
N PHE A 88 -0.69 8.25 0.22
CA PHE A 88 -1.69 8.03 -0.83
C PHE A 88 -1.13 8.39 -2.21
N GLU A 89 -1.66 7.77 -3.25
CA GLU A 89 -1.28 8.05 -4.64
C GLU A 89 -2.48 7.86 -5.57
N ARG A 90 -2.57 8.69 -6.62
CA ARG A 90 -3.62 8.61 -7.64
C ARG A 90 -3.08 7.91 -8.89
N PHE A 91 -3.92 7.08 -9.49
CA PHE A 91 -3.65 6.36 -10.73
C PHE A 91 -4.90 6.41 -11.63
N ALA A 92 -4.73 6.16 -12.92
CA ALA A 92 -5.80 6.14 -13.92
C ALA A 92 -6.65 7.41 -13.88
N GLN A 93 -5.99 8.57 -13.99
CA GLN A 93 -6.64 9.89 -13.92
C GLN A 93 -7.43 10.11 -12.61
N GLY A 94 -7.07 9.41 -11.53
CA GLY A 94 -7.72 9.49 -10.23
C GLY A 94 -8.89 8.52 -10.01
N HIS A 95 -9.16 7.61 -10.94
CA HIS A 95 -10.16 6.54 -10.77
C HIS A 95 -9.65 5.37 -9.92
N LEU A 96 -8.36 5.37 -9.58
CA LEU A 96 -7.80 4.50 -8.55
C LEU A 96 -6.97 5.33 -7.56
N ILE A 97 -7.14 5.05 -6.28
CA ILE A 97 -6.29 5.59 -5.21
C ILE A 97 -5.67 4.44 -4.43
N THR A 98 -4.34 4.45 -4.37
CA THR A 98 -3.56 3.64 -3.45
C THR A 98 -3.48 4.39 -2.12
N LEU A 99 -3.80 3.71 -1.01
CA LEU A 99 -3.76 4.22 0.36
C LEU A 99 -2.87 3.34 1.22
N PHE A 100 -1.90 3.96 1.89
CA PHE A 100 -0.97 3.31 2.80
C PHE A 100 -0.91 4.07 4.13
N SER A 101 -1.20 3.38 5.23
CA SER A 101 -1.41 4.04 6.53
C SER A 101 -0.28 3.82 7.54
N ALA A 102 0.76 3.04 7.20
CA ALA A 102 1.92 2.84 8.06
C ALA A 102 3.03 3.84 7.72
N THR A 103 3.41 4.68 8.69
CA THR A 103 4.53 5.63 8.55
C THR A 103 5.86 4.93 8.65
N ASN A 104 6.87 5.41 7.92
CA ASN A 104 8.23 4.86 7.91
C ASN A 104 8.22 3.33 7.82
N TYR A 105 7.57 2.82 6.77
CA TYR A 105 7.35 1.39 6.59
C TYR A 105 8.67 0.61 6.67
N CYS A 106 8.63 -0.50 7.42
CA CYS A 106 9.79 -1.32 7.76
C CYS A 106 10.97 -0.56 8.43
N GLY A 107 10.75 0.67 8.90
CA GLY A 107 11.78 1.53 9.50
C GLY A 107 12.71 2.21 8.49
N THR A 108 12.49 2.02 7.18
CA THR A 108 13.45 2.43 6.13
C THR A 108 12.83 3.24 5.01
N ALA A 109 11.53 3.13 4.77
CA ALA A 109 10.88 3.80 3.63
C ALA A 109 10.73 5.32 3.82
N ASN A 110 10.71 5.81 5.07
CA ASN A 110 10.48 7.21 5.41
C ASN A 110 9.19 7.82 4.78
N ASN A 111 8.23 6.98 4.41
CA ASN A 111 6.96 7.41 3.85
C ASN A 111 6.05 7.98 4.96
N ALA A 112 5.16 8.89 4.57
CA ALA A 112 3.99 9.23 5.35
C ALA A 112 2.96 8.09 5.31
N GLY A 113 2.11 8.02 6.32
CA GLY A 113 0.85 7.31 6.27
C GLY A 113 -0.27 8.27 5.88
N ALA A 114 -1.38 7.75 5.38
CA ALA A 114 -2.58 8.54 5.20
C ALA A 114 -3.86 7.80 5.61
N ILE A 115 -4.91 8.59 5.84
CA ILE A 115 -6.31 8.16 5.94
C ILE A 115 -7.09 8.93 4.88
N LEU A 116 -8.02 8.28 4.18
CA LEU A 116 -8.93 8.95 3.25
C LEU A 116 -10.29 9.19 3.93
N VAL A 117 -10.71 10.45 3.97
CA VAL A 117 -12.06 10.83 4.40
C VAL A 117 -12.90 11.09 3.16
N LEU A 118 -13.95 10.31 2.98
CA LEU A 118 -14.91 10.46 1.88
C LEU A 118 -16.11 11.28 2.35
N GLY A 119 -16.26 12.47 1.78
CA GLY A 119 -17.40 13.36 2.01
C GLY A 119 -18.60 13.06 1.12
N ARG A 120 -19.59 13.96 1.15
CA ARG A 120 -20.69 13.94 0.18
C ARG A 120 -20.16 14.13 -1.24
N ASP A 121 -20.91 13.64 -2.22
CA ASP A 121 -20.57 13.72 -3.64
C ASP A 121 -19.16 13.18 -3.96
N LEU A 122 -18.71 12.19 -3.17
CA LEU A 122 -17.39 11.56 -3.26
C LEU A 122 -16.20 12.53 -3.19
N VAL A 123 -16.36 13.64 -2.47
CA VAL A 123 -15.23 14.53 -2.15
C VAL A 123 -14.20 13.77 -1.32
N VAL A 124 -13.02 13.51 -1.89
CA VAL A 124 -11.93 12.78 -1.24
C VAL A 124 -10.97 13.74 -0.53
N VAL A 125 -10.86 13.62 0.79
CA VAL A 125 -9.93 14.42 1.61
C VAL A 125 -8.88 13.52 2.27
N PRO A 126 -7.63 13.50 1.77
CA PRO A 126 -6.54 12.78 2.43
C PRO A 126 -6.11 13.51 3.71
N LYS A 127 -5.86 12.74 4.78
CA LYS A 127 -5.26 13.19 6.04
C LYS A 127 -3.91 12.49 6.21
N LEU A 128 -2.83 13.26 6.15
CA LEU A 128 -1.47 12.76 6.25
C LEU A 128 -1.05 12.56 7.70
N ILE A 129 -0.26 11.52 7.91
CA ILE A 129 0.40 11.17 9.17
C ILE A 129 1.89 11.07 8.85
N HIS A 130 2.69 12.01 9.34
CA HIS A 130 4.13 11.99 9.09
C HIS A 130 4.84 11.04 10.06
N PRO A 131 5.93 10.38 9.62
CA PRO A 131 6.75 9.60 10.53
C PRO A 131 7.30 10.50 11.64
N LEU A 132 7.45 9.94 12.84
CA LEU A 132 8.14 10.64 13.92
C LEU A 132 9.59 10.92 13.50
N PRO A 133 10.17 12.08 13.86
CA PRO A 133 11.60 12.29 13.72
C PRO A 133 12.36 11.14 14.39
N PRO A 134 13.57 10.79 13.91
CA PRO A 134 14.43 9.86 14.62
C PRO A 134 14.56 10.33 16.07
N ALA A 135 14.52 9.41 17.03
CA ALA A 135 14.81 9.75 18.41
C ALA A 135 16.17 10.46 18.43
N MET A 136 16.21 11.72 18.86
CA MET A 136 17.49 12.41 19.04
C MET A 136 18.27 11.59 20.07
N SER A 137 19.36 10.95 19.64
CA SER A 137 20.31 10.35 20.57
C SER A 137 20.81 11.48 21.46
N SER A 138 20.41 11.49 22.74
CA SER A 138 20.98 12.40 23.73
C SER A 138 22.49 12.17 23.73
N PRO A 139 23.33 13.21 23.52
CA PRO A 139 24.76 13.06 23.62
C PRO A 139 25.17 13.04 25.10
N GLU A 140 24.76 12.01 25.84
CA GLU A 140 25.21 11.76 27.21
C GLU A 140 25.44 10.27 27.42
N ALA A 141 26.45 9.75 26.73
CA ALA A 141 27.16 8.55 27.14
C ALA A 141 28.66 8.68 26.83
N SER A 142 29.24 9.87 27.04
CA SER A 142 30.68 9.97 27.30
C SER A 142 30.90 9.81 28.80
N SER A 143 30.82 8.57 29.29
CA SER A 143 31.42 8.26 30.58
C SER A 143 32.93 8.25 30.36
N GLU A 144 33.57 9.40 30.51
CA GLU A 144 34.98 9.48 30.88
C GLU A 144 35.15 8.69 32.17
N ARG A 145 35.60 7.43 32.05
CA ARG A 145 36.17 6.71 33.18
C ARG A 145 37.54 7.32 33.42
N HIS A 146 37.57 8.32 34.31
CA HIS A 146 38.77 8.67 35.07
C HIS A 146 39.29 7.38 35.72
N ILE A 147 40.38 6.85 35.18
CA ILE A 147 41.26 5.92 35.88
C ILE A 147 42.25 6.82 36.60
N GLU A 148 41.92 7.23 37.81
CA GLU A 148 42.90 7.71 38.79
C GLU A 148 42.29 7.46 40.18
N ASP A 149 43.17 7.11 41.12
CA ASP A 149 42.92 6.80 42.54
C ASP A 149 42.63 5.33 42.90
N THR A 150 43.69 4.52 42.88
CA THR A 150 43.92 3.57 43.99
C THR A 150 45.41 3.43 44.27
N TRP A 151 45.95 4.41 45.02
CA TRP A 151 47.21 4.23 45.75
C TRP A 151 46.92 3.54 47.10
N MET A 152 47.63 2.43 47.34
CA MET A 152 48.11 1.84 48.60
C MET A 152 47.27 1.89 49.89
N GLN A 153 47.01 0.69 50.44
CA GLN A 153 47.08 0.20 51.84
C GLN A 153 46.13 -1.01 51.95
N VAL A 154 46.48 -2.23 52.37
CA VAL A 154 47.55 -2.81 53.21
C VAL A 154 47.82 -4.23 52.70
#